data_AF-A0A1I5KH80-F1
#
_entry.id   AF-A0A1I5KH80-F1
#
_cell.length_a   1.000
_cell.length_b   1.000
_cell.length_c   1.000
_cell.angle_alpha   90.00
_cell.angle_beta   90.00
_cell.angle_gamma   90.00
#
_symmetry.space_group_name_H-M   'P 1'
#
loop_
_entity.id
_entity.type
_entity.pdbx_description
1 polymer ?
#
loop_
_entity_poly.entity_id
_entity_poly.type
_entity_poly.pdbx_seq_one_letter_code
_entity_poly.pdbx_strand_id
1 'polypeptide(L)'
;MRCSTLTAIMLLAIGLAYPAVAQSQPFLLKPANTIATKTHLILTVPLTDKKALDKIAREIMSRFGVTLTAEWPLKSIDVHCFVVEADPKTDMNALIARMLADKQIRTAQKMQEFKTLESRYSDPLFPIQTALKQINAVAAQRYSTGSGVHIAVVDSAIDASHPDLLGRLTPAKDFVGVGQTSVAEDHGTAIAGIIAADVANATGIVGIAPKAQLTSLRACWQAPNEQGECNSFSLARALNFALLNGYDVINLSLGGPSDPLLEEIIKAAIQKNIVVVAAWGEKEEASFPASVPGVIAAGGPTKTSIPAPSVDVISTAPHNDYRYVSGSSVAAAHISGILALLLAMHPELTTDSLANALHASIRQQDGAPMIDACAVLLREAKSPLSCK
;
A
#
# COMPACT_ATOMS: atom_id res chain seq x y z
N MET A 1 63.73 41.99 19.90
CA MET A 1 63.12 43.29 20.25
C MET A 1 61.83 43.45 19.45
N ARG A 2 60.73 43.80 20.14
CA ARG A 2 59.35 44.10 19.66
C ARG A 2 58.56 42.87 19.19
N CYS A 3 57.52 42.34 19.86
CA CYS A 3 56.38 42.87 20.62
C CYS A 3 55.36 43.64 19.76
N SER A 4 54.21 43.01 19.44
CA SER A 4 52.90 43.59 19.06
C SER A 4 51.87 42.44 18.91
N THR A 5 51.19 42.03 19.98
CA THR A 5 49.74 42.28 20.26
C THR A 5 48.75 41.69 19.23
N LEU A 6 48.22 40.51 19.53
CA LEU A 6 46.96 39.98 18.98
C LEU A 6 45.78 40.71 19.63
N THR A 7 44.94 41.35 18.84
CA THR A 7 43.66 41.93 19.27
C THR A 7 42.58 40.86 19.19
N ALA A 8 42.04 40.42 20.33
CA ALA A 8 40.90 39.52 20.40
C ALA A 8 39.61 40.30 20.09
N ILE A 9 38.89 39.90 19.04
CA ILE A 9 37.55 40.40 18.74
C ILE A 9 36.56 39.58 19.56
N MET A 10 36.04 40.18 20.63
CA MET A 10 34.98 39.64 21.47
C MET A 10 33.64 39.88 20.76
N LEU A 11 33.04 38.84 20.16
CA LEU A 11 31.65 38.91 19.68
C LEU A 11 30.73 38.99 20.92
N LEU A 12 30.17 40.16 21.19
CA LEU A 12 29.02 40.31 22.08
C LEU A 12 27.80 39.66 21.41
N ALA A 13 27.40 38.49 21.90
CA ALA A 13 26.07 37.96 21.64
C ALA A 13 25.05 38.78 22.45
N ILE A 14 24.38 39.73 21.81
CA ILE A 14 23.22 40.41 22.38
C ILE A 14 22.07 39.41 22.37
N GLY A 15 21.94 38.66 23.46
CA GLY A 15 20.76 37.85 23.73
C GLY A 15 19.57 38.78 23.94
N LEU A 16 18.71 38.92 22.94
CA LEU A 16 17.37 39.45 23.11
C LEU A 16 16.56 38.42 23.90
N ALA A 17 16.66 38.49 25.23
CA ALA A 17 15.73 37.81 26.11
C ALA A 17 14.34 38.43 25.90
N TYR A 18 13.49 37.73 25.15
CA TYR A 18 12.06 38.03 25.15
C TYR A 18 11.53 37.82 26.57
N PRO A 19 10.80 38.80 27.16
CA PRO A 19 10.13 38.54 28.42
C PRO A 19 9.06 37.47 28.16
N ALA A 20 9.12 36.36 28.88
CA ALA A 20 8.04 35.41 28.92
C ALA A 20 6.82 36.10 29.57
N VAL A 21 5.92 36.61 28.73
CA VAL A 21 4.58 37.00 29.18
C VAL A 21 3.85 35.71 29.52
N ALA A 22 3.90 35.31 30.78
CA ALA A 22 2.95 34.34 31.31
C ALA A 22 1.55 34.98 31.26
N GLN A 23 0.86 34.85 30.13
CA GLN A 23 -0.58 35.11 30.06
C GLN A 23 -1.25 34.11 31.01
N SER A 24 -1.78 34.59 32.13
CA SER A 24 -2.76 33.86 32.93
C SER A 24 -3.90 33.50 31.99
N GLN A 25 -4.00 32.25 31.53
CA GLN A 25 -5.11 31.84 30.69
C GLN A 25 -6.40 32.03 31.51
N PRO A 26 -7.34 32.90 31.08
CA PRO A 26 -8.51 33.25 31.90
C PRO A 26 -9.59 32.15 31.94
N PHE A 27 -9.27 30.96 31.41
CA PHE A 27 -10.18 29.85 31.21
C PHE A 27 -9.49 28.54 31.56
N LEU A 28 -10.27 27.56 32.04
CA LEU A 28 -9.77 26.24 32.38
C LEU A 28 -9.51 25.43 31.11
N LEU A 29 -8.25 25.24 30.72
CA LEU A 29 -7.90 24.32 29.63
C LEU A 29 -7.30 23.02 30.20
N LYS A 30 -7.56 21.91 29.50
CA LYS A 30 -6.94 20.60 29.75
C LYS A 30 -6.32 20.07 28.46
N PRO A 31 -5.26 19.24 28.54
CA PRO A 31 -4.77 18.51 27.38
C PRO A 31 -5.88 17.65 26.78
N ALA A 32 -6.09 17.74 25.46
CA ALA A 32 -7.21 17.09 24.79
C ALA A 32 -7.22 15.56 24.99
N ASN A 33 -6.04 14.94 25.08
CA ASN A 33 -5.86 13.50 25.30
C ASN A 33 -6.27 13.01 26.72
N THR A 34 -6.65 13.91 27.63
CA THR A 34 -7.15 13.57 28.97
C THR A 34 -8.69 13.58 29.06
N ILE A 35 -9.38 13.98 27.99
CA ILE A 35 -10.84 14.08 27.94
C ILE A 35 -11.40 12.76 27.40
N ALA A 36 -12.08 12.00 28.26
CA ALA A 36 -12.60 10.67 27.90
C ALA A 36 -13.95 10.77 27.16
N THR A 37 -14.02 10.19 25.96
CA THR A 37 -15.21 10.26 25.08
C THR A 37 -16.45 9.56 25.62
N LYS A 38 -16.27 8.63 26.57
CA LYS A 38 -17.37 7.92 27.22
C LYS A 38 -18.07 8.70 28.33
N THR A 39 -17.35 9.60 29.02
CA THR A 39 -17.86 10.28 30.23
C THR A 39 -17.96 11.79 30.07
N HIS A 40 -17.34 12.36 29.04
CA HIS A 40 -17.34 13.80 28.80
C HIS A 40 -18.35 14.23 27.72
N LEU A 41 -19.02 15.34 28.01
CA LEU A 41 -19.87 16.08 27.08
C LEU A 41 -19.23 17.41 26.75
N ILE A 42 -19.52 17.92 25.55
CA ILE A 42 -19.22 19.28 25.15
C ILE A 42 -20.53 20.01 24.89
N LEU A 43 -20.68 21.19 25.47
CA LEU A 43 -21.87 22.02 25.36
C LEU A 43 -21.51 23.49 25.15
N THR A 44 -22.40 24.23 24.52
CA THR A 44 -22.19 25.66 24.23
C THR A 44 -23.30 26.51 24.81
N VAL A 45 -22.96 27.72 25.25
CA VAL A 45 -23.89 28.76 25.72
C VAL A 45 -23.58 30.07 24.98
N PRO A 46 -24.51 31.04 24.88
CA PRO A 46 -24.19 32.35 24.29
C PRO A 46 -23.00 33.01 24.98
N LEU A 47 -22.08 33.58 24.20
CA LEU A 47 -20.92 34.27 24.75
C LEU A 47 -21.38 35.53 25.51
N THR A 48 -20.86 35.71 26.73
CA THR A 48 -21.19 36.84 27.60
C THR A 48 -19.99 37.14 28.52
N ASP A 49 -20.13 38.08 29.45
CA ASP A 49 -19.08 38.44 30.39
C ASP A 49 -18.71 37.28 31.33
N LYS A 50 -17.47 37.28 31.83
CA LYS A 50 -16.93 36.18 32.65
C LYS A 50 -17.75 35.90 33.90
N LYS A 51 -18.30 36.92 34.56
CA LYS A 51 -19.09 36.75 35.78
C LYS A 51 -20.41 36.05 35.50
N ALA A 52 -21.06 36.37 34.37
CA ALA A 52 -22.23 35.66 33.90
C ALA A 52 -21.90 34.21 33.49
N LEU A 53 -20.79 33.98 32.80
CA LEU A 53 -20.34 32.62 32.44
C LEU A 53 -20.05 31.75 33.68
N ASP A 54 -19.39 32.28 34.70
CA ASP A 54 -19.12 31.56 35.95
C ASP A 54 -20.41 31.20 36.69
N LYS A 55 -21.43 32.06 36.61
CA LYS A 55 -22.76 31.78 37.16
C LYS A 55 -23.44 30.65 36.38
N ILE A 56 -23.44 30.73 35.05
CA ILE A 56 -24.01 29.71 34.17
C ILE A 56 -23.34 28.34 34.41
N ALA A 57 -22.01 28.30 34.50
CA ALA A 57 -21.27 27.07 34.78
C ALA A 57 -21.71 26.41 36.10
N ARG A 58 -21.82 27.20 37.19
CA ARG A 58 -22.30 26.67 38.48
C ARG A 58 -23.72 26.15 38.43
N GLU A 59 -24.61 26.85 37.72
CA GLU A 59 -26.00 26.42 37.53
C GLU A 59 -26.08 25.11 36.74
N ILE A 60 -25.31 24.97 35.66
CA ILE A 60 -25.24 23.75 34.85
C ILE A 60 -24.70 22.58 35.70
N MET A 61 -23.57 22.76 36.39
CA MET A 61 -22.99 21.72 37.25
C MET A 61 -23.99 21.23 38.29
N SER A 62 -24.65 22.14 38.99
CA SER A 62 -25.63 21.80 40.03
C SER A 62 -26.90 21.15 39.46
N ARG A 63 -27.42 21.62 38.32
CA ARG A 63 -28.69 21.16 37.72
C ARG A 63 -28.57 19.78 37.09
N PHE A 64 -27.41 19.50 36.49
CA PHE A 64 -27.18 18.28 35.71
C PHE A 64 -26.31 17.25 36.44
N GLY A 65 -25.74 17.59 37.60
CA GLY A 65 -24.89 16.67 38.37
C GLY A 65 -23.59 16.34 37.64
N VAL A 66 -23.00 17.35 36.98
CA VAL A 66 -21.77 17.22 36.18
C VAL A 66 -20.67 18.09 36.74
N THR A 67 -19.41 17.75 36.45
CA THR A 67 -18.24 18.52 36.88
C THR A 67 -17.64 19.26 35.68
N LEU A 68 -17.34 20.55 35.82
CA LEU A 68 -16.63 21.30 34.79
C LEU A 68 -15.17 20.83 34.68
N THR A 69 -14.75 20.45 33.47
CA THR A 69 -13.39 19.94 33.22
C THR A 69 -12.56 20.84 32.33
N ALA A 70 -13.17 21.55 31.38
CA ALA A 70 -12.53 22.59 30.58
C ALA A 70 -13.54 23.62 30.07
N GLU A 71 -13.09 24.82 29.73
CA GLU A 71 -13.89 25.87 29.12
C GLU A 71 -13.05 26.80 28.24
N TRP A 72 -13.67 27.37 27.20
CA TRP A 72 -13.07 28.42 26.39
C TRP A 72 -14.12 29.14 25.53
N PRO A 73 -13.88 30.42 25.14
CA PRO A 73 -14.75 31.12 24.21
C PRO A 73 -14.48 30.69 22.76
N LEU A 74 -15.54 30.46 21.99
CA LEU A 74 -15.53 30.30 20.54
C LEU A 74 -16.08 31.58 19.89
N LYS A 75 -15.24 32.61 19.85
CA LYS A 75 -15.60 33.95 19.35
C LYS A 75 -16.06 33.97 17.89
N SER A 76 -15.64 33.00 17.07
CA SER A 76 -16.04 32.91 15.67
C SER A 76 -17.53 32.64 15.46
N ILE A 77 -18.24 32.15 16.48
CA ILE A 77 -19.67 31.82 16.42
C ILE A 77 -20.45 32.34 17.65
N ASP A 78 -19.86 33.28 18.39
CA ASP A 78 -20.42 33.94 19.58
C ASP A 78 -20.95 32.98 20.66
N VAL A 79 -20.18 31.94 20.98
CA VAL A 79 -20.48 31.03 22.10
C VAL A 79 -19.33 30.88 23.07
N HIS A 80 -19.65 30.46 24.28
CA HIS A 80 -18.71 29.91 25.24
C HIS A 80 -18.90 28.40 25.34
N CYS A 81 -17.80 27.66 25.27
CA CYS A 81 -17.77 26.21 25.31
C CYS A 81 -17.48 25.73 26.73
N PHE A 82 -18.26 24.76 27.21
CA PHE A 82 -18.01 24.02 28.44
C PHE A 82 -17.83 22.53 28.12
N VAL A 83 -16.77 21.94 28.67
CA VAL A 83 -16.58 20.49 28.71
C VAL A 83 -16.90 20.04 30.13
N VAL A 84 -17.81 19.09 30.24
CA VAL A 84 -18.29 18.58 31.53
C VAL A 84 -18.18 17.07 31.60
N GLU A 85 -17.88 16.55 32.77
CA GLU A 85 -17.80 15.12 33.07
C GLU A 85 -19.02 14.67 33.87
N ALA A 86 -19.64 13.57 33.44
CA ALA A 86 -20.75 12.92 34.13
C ALA A 86 -20.28 11.61 34.81
N ASP A 87 -21.08 11.10 35.75
CA ASP A 87 -20.82 9.78 36.35
C ASP A 87 -20.83 8.70 35.25
N PRO A 88 -19.86 7.74 35.25
CA PRO A 88 -19.79 6.68 34.24
C PRO A 88 -21.05 5.83 34.05
N LYS A 89 -21.95 5.79 35.04
CA LYS A 89 -23.24 5.09 34.99
C LYS A 89 -24.38 5.93 34.41
N THR A 90 -24.13 7.19 34.09
CA THR A 90 -25.15 8.12 33.58
C THR A 90 -25.60 7.72 32.17
N ASP A 91 -26.90 7.71 31.93
CA ASP A 91 -27.42 7.67 30.56
C ASP A 91 -27.13 8.99 29.84
N MET A 92 -26.03 8.99 29.09
CA MET A 92 -25.53 10.16 28.38
C MET A 92 -26.54 10.71 27.37
N ASN A 93 -27.36 9.86 26.74
CA ASN A 93 -28.33 10.32 25.75
C ASN A 93 -29.50 11.05 26.44
N ALA A 94 -30.00 10.49 27.55
CA ALA A 94 -31.03 11.15 28.36
C ALA A 94 -30.52 12.47 28.98
N LEU A 95 -29.26 12.51 29.41
CA LEU A 95 -28.62 13.72 29.92
C LEU A 95 -28.51 14.80 28.83
N ILE A 96 -28.05 14.45 27.63
CA ILE A 96 -27.99 15.38 26.49
C ILE A 96 -29.38 15.91 26.14
N ALA A 97 -30.41 15.06 26.11
CA ALA A 97 -31.78 15.49 25.82
C ALA A 97 -32.27 16.53 26.85
N ARG A 98 -31.97 16.32 28.13
CA ARG A 98 -32.28 17.30 29.19
C ARG A 98 -31.48 18.59 29.04
N MET A 99 -30.20 18.53 28.66
CA MET A 99 -29.38 19.71 28.41
C MET A 99 -29.89 20.51 27.20
N LEU A 100 -30.31 19.86 26.13
CA LEU A 100 -30.87 20.52 24.94
C LEU A 100 -32.23 21.17 25.20
N ALA A 101 -32.98 20.71 26.20
CA ALA A 101 -34.22 21.36 26.64
C ALA A 101 -33.98 22.63 27.48
N ASP A 102 -32.74 22.89 27.89
CA ASP A 102 -32.36 24.03 28.71
C ASP A 102 -32.17 25.29 27.87
N LYS A 103 -32.86 26.37 28.24
CA LYS A 103 -32.82 27.64 27.49
C LYS A 103 -31.43 28.32 27.51
N GLN A 104 -30.56 27.97 28.45
CA GLN A 104 -29.21 28.53 28.52
C GLN A 104 -28.21 27.80 27.60
N ILE A 105 -28.54 26.57 27.18
CA ILE A 105 -27.65 25.70 26.41
C ILE A 105 -28.05 25.74 24.93
N ARG A 106 -27.13 26.14 24.06
CA ARG A 106 -27.33 26.21 22.60
C ARG A 106 -27.09 24.84 21.94
N THR A 107 -26.03 24.14 22.35
CA THR A 107 -25.73 22.79 21.87
C THR A 107 -25.24 21.92 23.03
N ALA A 108 -25.49 20.62 22.95
CA ALA A 108 -24.90 19.62 23.85
C ALA A 108 -24.72 18.31 23.09
N GLN A 109 -23.55 17.70 23.19
CA GLN A 109 -23.23 16.44 22.52
C GLN A 109 -22.14 15.66 23.27
N LYS A 110 -22.01 14.38 22.95
CA LYS A 110 -20.85 13.57 23.36
C LYS A 110 -19.57 14.13 22.74
N MET A 111 -18.46 13.97 23.45
CA MET A 111 -17.16 14.18 22.85
C MET A 111 -16.93 13.13 21.74
N GLN A 112 -16.67 13.60 20.53
CA GLN A 112 -16.44 12.75 19.36
C GLN A 112 -14.95 12.52 19.16
N GLU A 113 -14.57 11.35 18.66
CA GLU A 113 -13.20 11.06 18.24
C GLU A 113 -13.08 11.23 16.73
N PHE A 114 -12.05 11.95 16.30
CA PHE A 114 -11.64 12.07 14.91
C PHE A 114 -10.25 11.44 14.77
N LYS A 115 -10.03 10.69 13.70
CA LYS A 115 -8.73 10.07 13.38
C LYS A 115 -8.15 10.74 12.14
N THR A 116 -6.83 10.88 12.09
CA THR A 116 -6.14 11.27 10.84
C THR A 116 -6.37 10.19 9.79
N LEU A 117 -6.65 10.59 8.55
CA LEU A 117 -6.75 9.69 7.42
C LEU A 117 -5.37 9.56 6.79
N GLU A 118 -4.47 8.82 7.43
CA GLU A 118 -3.17 8.49 6.84
C GLU A 118 -3.29 7.20 6.04
N SER A 119 -2.94 7.28 4.75
CA SER A 119 -2.64 6.10 3.94
C SER A 119 -1.46 5.36 4.59
N ARG A 120 -1.52 4.02 4.66
CA ARG A 120 -0.45 3.20 5.27
C ARG A 120 0.95 3.54 4.73
N TYR A 121 0.99 3.92 3.46
CA TYR A 121 2.21 4.27 2.75
C TYR A 121 2.20 5.76 2.38
N SER A 122 3.38 6.37 2.47
CA SER A 122 3.62 7.78 2.14
C SER A 122 3.81 8.03 0.64
N ASP A 123 3.69 6.99 -0.17
CA ASP A 123 3.96 7.04 -1.60
C ASP A 123 2.85 7.83 -2.34
N PRO A 124 3.22 8.84 -3.16
CA PRO A 124 2.29 9.84 -3.66
C PRO A 124 1.20 9.30 -4.59
N LEU A 125 1.45 8.19 -5.29
CA LEU A 125 0.47 7.56 -6.20
C LEU A 125 -0.31 6.43 -5.52
N PHE A 126 0.03 6.04 -4.29
CA PHE A 126 -0.71 5.00 -3.56
C PHE A 126 -2.22 5.28 -3.43
N PRO A 127 -2.70 6.53 -3.19
CA PRO A 127 -4.14 6.80 -3.11
C PRO A 127 -4.94 6.46 -4.37
N ILE A 128 -4.30 6.44 -5.54
CA ILE A 128 -4.92 6.10 -6.84
C ILE A 128 -4.67 4.66 -7.28
N GLN A 129 -3.90 3.86 -6.52
CA GLN A 129 -3.68 2.43 -6.78
C GLN A 129 -4.86 1.56 -6.32
N THR A 130 -5.99 1.69 -7.00
CA THR A 130 -7.22 0.94 -6.70
C THR A 130 -7.03 -0.58 -6.79
N ALA A 131 -6.15 -1.05 -7.67
CA ALA A 131 -5.83 -2.47 -7.85
C ALA A 131 -5.41 -3.15 -6.53
N LEU A 132 -4.52 -2.52 -5.74
CA LEU A 132 -4.07 -3.07 -4.45
C LEU A 132 -5.22 -3.25 -3.46
N LYS A 133 -6.20 -2.34 -3.49
CA LYS A 133 -7.40 -2.41 -2.66
C LYS A 133 -8.35 -3.50 -3.15
N GLN A 134 -8.53 -3.64 -4.47
CA GLN A 134 -9.43 -4.65 -5.05
C GLN A 134 -9.06 -6.06 -4.60
N ILE A 135 -7.76 -6.37 -4.56
CA ILE A 135 -7.24 -7.70 -4.17
C ILE A 135 -6.78 -7.80 -2.72
N ASN A 136 -7.06 -6.80 -1.87
CA ASN A 136 -6.59 -6.78 -0.46
C ASN A 136 -5.08 -6.95 -0.28
N ALA A 137 -4.26 -6.50 -1.25
CA ALA A 137 -2.80 -6.63 -1.19
C ALA A 137 -2.21 -5.88 0.01
N VAL A 138 -2.73 -4.70 0.34
CA VAL A 138 -2.26 -3.92 1.51
C VAL A 138 -2.50 -4.66 2.83
N ALA A 139 -3.56 -5.47 2.93
CA ALA A 139 -3.78 -6.32 4.10
C ALA A 139 -2.81 -7.51 4.12
N ALA A 140 -2.57 -8.14 2.96
CA ALA A 140 -1.60 -9.22 2.80
C ALA A 140 -0.18 -8.78 3.22
N GLN A 141 0.18 -7.54 2.84
CA GLN A 141 1.47 -6.90 3.16
C GLN A 141 1.72 -6.68 4.67
N ARG A 142 0.72 -6.91 5.55
CA ARG A 142 0.94 -6.92 7.00
C ARG A 142 1.62 -8.19 7.48
N TYR A 143 1.54 -9.27 6.70
CA TYR A 143 2.02 -10.60 7.06
C TYR A 143 3.30 -11.00 6.33
N SER A 144 3.42 -10.58 5.08
CA SER A 144 4.61 -10.82 4.26
C SER A 144 4.81 -9.67 3.28
N THR A 145 6.04 -9.39 2.91
CA THR A 145 6.38 -8.42 1.87
C THR A 145 7.15 -9.07 0.71
N GLY A 146 7.25 -10.40 0.68
CA GLY A 146 7.97 -11.15 -0.36
C GLY A 146 9.49 -11.23 -0.16
N SER A 147 10.00 -10.92 1.04
CA SER A 147 11.43 -10.95 1.32
C SER A 147 12.02 -12.35 1.11
N GLY A 148 13.16 -12.41 0.40
CA GLY A 148 13.89 -13.67 0.14
C GLY A 148 13.41 -14.45 -1.09
N VAL A 149 12.33 -14.02 -1.74
CA VAL A 149 11.84 -14.62 -2.99
C VAL A 149 12.48 -13.95 -4.20
N HIS A 150 12.97 -14.77 -5.13
CA HIS A 150 13.56 -14.36 -6.39
C HIS A 150 12.63 -14.65 -7.56
N ILE A 151 12.29 -13.62 -8.33
CA ILE A 151 11.37 -13.69 -9.46
C ILE A 151 12.13 -13.39 -10.74
N ALA A 152 12.14 -14.32 -11.68
CA ALA A 152 12.60 -14.07 -13.05
C ALA A 152 11.47 -13.42 -13.85
N VAL A 153 11.68 -12.19 -14.31
CA VAL A 153 10.76 -11.50 -15.21
C VAL A 153 11.27 -11.70 -16.63
N VAL A 154 10.65 -12.62 -17.37
CA VAL A 154 10.98 -12.91 -18.77
C VAL A 154 10.10 -12.03 -19.66
N ASP A 155 10.66 -10.90 -20.08
CA ASP A 155 9.93 -9.81 -20.75
C ASP A 155 10.90 -8.99 -21.62
N SER A 156 10.50 -7.78 -22.01
CA SER A 156 11.39 -6.67 -22.35
C SER A 156 12.20 -6.19 -21.15
N ALA A 157 13.18 -5.33 -21.39
CA ALA A 157 14.10 -4.82 -20.38
C ALA A 157 13.38 -4.02 -19.30
N ILE A 158 13.86 -4.13 -18.06
CA ILE A 158 13.41 -3.31 -16.93
C ILE A 158 14.35 -2.10 -16.82
N ASP A 159 13.79 -0.89 -16.66
CA ASP A 159 14.55 0.30 -16.27
C ASP A 159 15.14 0.13 -14.86
N ALA A 160 16.40 -0.32 -14.81
CA ALA A 160 17.08 -0.56 -13.55
C ALA A 160 17.44 0.72 -12.78
N SER A 161 17.29 1.89 -13.40
CA SER A 161 17.54 3.19 -12.78
C SER A 161 16.28 3.82 -12.20
N HIS A 162 15.10 3.23 -12.44
CA HIS A 162 13.84 3.77 -11.94
C HIS A 162 13.84 3.85 -10.41
N PRO A 163 13.56 5.03 -9.80
CA PRO A 163 13.72 5.26 -8.36
C PRO A 163 12.88 4.30 -7.51
N ASP A 164 11.71 3.93 -8.02
CA ASP A 164 10.78 3.04 -7.32
C ASP A 164 11.15 1.54 -7.42
N LEU A 165 12.16 1.20 -8.23
CA LEU A 165 12.69 -0.17 -8.37
C LEU A 165 14.09 -0.31 -7.75
N LEU A 166 14.63 0.74 -7.13
CA LEU A 166 15.98 0.71 -6.56
C LEU A 166 16.10 -0.35 -5.47
N GLY A 167 17.15 -1.16 -5.58
CA GLY A 167 17.43 -2.25 -4.65
C GLY A 167 16.44 -3.43 -4.73
N ARG A 168 15.52 -3.43 -5.71
CA ARG A 168 14.59 -4.55 -5.99
C ARG A 168 15.08 -5.46 -7.11
N LEU A 169 16.10 -5.04 -7.85
CA LEU A 169 16.60 -5.74 -9.03
C LEU A 169 17.96 -6.37 -8.74
N THR A 170 18.13 -7.61 -9.18
CA THR A 170 19.44 -8.27 -9.29
C THR A 170 20.01 -8.06 -10.70
N PRO A 171 21.29 -8.42 -10.95
CA PRO A 171 21.92 -8.19 -12.25
C PRO A 171 21.13 -8.81 -13.44
N ALA A 172 20.66 -7.95 -14.34
CA ALA A 172 19.91 -8.32 -15.52
C ALA A 172 20.70 -9.19 -16.51
N LYS A 173 19.98 -9.94 -17.36
CA LYS A 173 20.52 -10.69 -18.49
C LYS A 173 19.78 -10.34 -19.77
N ASP A 174 20.55 -10.05 -20.81
CA ASP A 174 20.04 -9.78 -22.15
C ASP A 174 20.19 -11.02 -23.06
N PHE A 175 19.07 -11.50 -23.59
CA PHE A 175 19.01 -12.62 -24.53
C PHE A 175 18.62 -12.18 -25.95
N VAL A 176 18.35 -10.89 -26.16
CA VAL A 176 18.04 -10.28 -27.45
C VAL A 176 19.30 -9.69 -28.07
N GLY A 177 19.99 -8.82 -27.33
CA GLY A 177 21.21 -8.14 -27.78
C GLY A 177 22.45 -9.03 -27.71
N VAL A 178 23.54 -8.55 -28.32
CA VAL A 178 24.87 -9.14 -28.21
C VAL A 178 25.67 -8.33 -27.19
N GLY A 179 25.67 -8.75 -25.93
CA GLY A 179 26.36 -8.06 -24.82
C GLY A 179 25.41 -7.58 -23.71
N GLN A 180 25.93 -6.89 -22.70
CA GLN A 180 25.10 -6.22 -21.70
C GLN A 180 24.62 -4.89 -22.28
N THR A 181 23.31 -4.77 -22.50
CA THR A 181 22.70 -3.49 -22.84
C THR A 181 21.92 -2.96 -21.64
N SER A 182 22.10 -1.66 -21.33
CA SER A 182 21.30 -0.94 -20.33
C SER A 182 20.11 -0.28 -21.02
N VAL A 183 19.23 -1.09 -21.61
CA VAL A 183 17.99 -0.60 -22.23
C VAL A 183 16.92 -0.50 -21.15
N ALA A 184 16.12 0.56 -21.21
CA ALA A 184 14.89 0.69 -20.45
C ALA A 184 13.72 0.53 -21.43
N GLU A 185 12.86 -0.48 -21.24
CA GLU A 185 11.71 -0.76 -22.11
C GLU A 185 10.41 -0.70 -21.29
N ASP A 186 9.32 -0.32 -21.95
CA ASP A 186 8.10 0.13 -21.27
C ASP A 186 7.35 -1.00 -20.56
N HIS A 187 7.25 -2.18 -21.19
CA HIS A 187 6.42 -3.27 -20.69
C HIS A 187 7.08 -3.95 -19.48
N GLY A 188 8.35 -4.35 -19.59
CA GLY A 188 9.10 -4.98 -18.50
C GLY A 188 9.17 -4.11 -17.27
N THR A 189 9.41 -2.79 -17.45
CA THR A 189 9.40 -1.82 -16.36
C THR A 189 8.04 -1.75 -15.67
N ALA A 190 6.93 -1.74 -16.41
CA ALA A 190 5.60 -1.74 -15.82
C ALA A 190 5.27 -3.04 -15.06
N ILE A 191 5.69 -4.19 -15.59
CA ILE A 191 5.52 -5.48 -14.90
C ILE A 191 6.33 -5.50 -13.59
N ALA A 192 7.56 -5.00 -13.59
CA ALA A 192 8.39 -4.90 -12.41
C ALA A 192 7.77 -4.03 -11.30
N GLY A 193 7.21 -2.87 -11.67
CA GLY A 193 6.54 -1.96 -10.73
C GLY A 193 5.35 -2.61 -10.02
N ILE A 194 4.49 -3.30 -10.76
CA ILE A 194 3.34 -4.02 -10.17
C ILE A 194 3.82 -5.08 -9.18
N ILE A 195 4.85 -5.86 -9.54
CA ILE A 195 5.34 -6.95 -8.69
C ILE A 195 6.00 -6.39 -7.44
N ALA A 196 6.97 -5.48 -7.57
CA ALA A 196 7.91 -5.19 -6.49
C ALA A 196 8.38 -3.72 -6.41
N ALA A 197 7.63 -2.73 -6.93
CA ALA A 197 7.90 -1.34 -6.56
C ALA A 197 8.04 -1.20 -5.04
N ASP A 198 9.07 -0.49 -4.60
CA ASP A 198 9.38 -0.35 -3.18
C ASP A 198 8.27 0.46 -2.46
N VAL A 199 8.34 0.51 -1.14
CA VAL A 199 7.28 1.14 -0.33
C VAL A 199 7.88 2.07 0.70
N ALA A 200 7.11 3.11 1.05
CA ALA A 200 7.48 4.13 2.01
C ALA A 200 8.82 4.80 1.67
N ASN A 201 9.12 4.91 0.37
CA ASN A 201 10.28 5.62 -0.16
C ASN A 201 9.90 7.07 -0.56
N ALA A 202 8.62 7.44 -0.39
CA ALA A 202 8.06 8.75 -0.72
C ALA A 202 8.11 9.08 -2.22
N THR A 203 8.15 8.04 -3.06
CA THR A 203 8.06 8.15 -4.51
C THR A 203 7.00 7.19 -5.04
N GLY A 204 6.46 7.51 -6.21
CA GLY A 204 5.70 6.54 -7.00
C GLY A 204 4.59 5.77 -6.31
N ILE A 205 4.60 4.47 -6.59
CA ILE A 205 3.57 3.49 -6.32
C ILE A 205 4.06 2.47 -5.26
N VAL A 206 3.22 1.49 -4.97
CA VAL A 206 3.51 0.37 -4.09
C VAL A 206 3.35 -0.93 -4.88
N GLY A 207 4.39 -1.76 -4.90
CA GLY A 207 4.33 -3.11 -5.48
C GLY A 207 3.56 -4.09 -4.61
N ILE A 208 3.15 -5.23 -5.17
CA ILE A 208 2.47 -6.30 -4.42
C ILE A 208 3.38 -6.94 -3.38
N ALA A 209 4.60 -7.31 -3.79
CA ALA A 209 5.64 -7.93 -2.99
C ALA A 209 6.87 -7.01 -2.95
N PRO A 210 6.80 -5.89 -2.22
CA PRO A 210 7.79 -4.81 -2.34
C PRO A 210 9.18 -5.19 -1.84
N LYS A 211 9.34 -6.34 -1.16
CA LYS A 211 10.64 -6.89 -0.73
C LYS A 211 11.10 -8.13 -1.52
N ALA A 212 10.38 -8.53 -2.56
CA ALA A 212 10.88 -9.52 -3.52
C ALA A 212 12.05 -8.97 -4.35
N GLN A 213 12.91 -9.86 -4.82
CA GLN A 213 14.01 -9.54 -5.73
C GLN A 213 13.65 -9.98 -7.15
N LEU A 214 13.78 -9.10 -8.12
CA LEU A 214 13.50 -9.38 -9.52
C LEU A 214 14.80 -9.52 -10.32
N THR A 215 14.83 -10.45 -11.27
CA THR A 215 15.83 -10.44 -12.33
C THR A 215 15.16 -10.16 -13.66
N SER A 216 15.58 -9.08 -14.32
CA SER A 216 15.21 -8.82 -15.70
C SER A 216 15.91 -9.82 -16.62
N LEU A 217 15.14 -10.73 -17.21
CA LEU A 217 15.59 -11.62 -18.28
C LEU A 217 15.00 -11.11 -19.59
N ARG A 218 15.72 -10.18 -20.23
CA ARG A 218 15.25 -9.56 -21.47
C ARG A 218 15.24 -10.60 -22.60
N ALA A 219 14.06 -11.09 -22.92
CA ALA A 219 13.80 -12.06 -23.98
C ALA A 219 12.89 -11.50 -25.08
N CYS A 220 12.28 -10.34 -24.83
CA CYS A 220 11.49 -9.59 -25.79
C CYS A 220 12.16 -8.22 -26.05
N TRP A 221 11.84 -7.57 -27.15
CA TRP A 221 12.26 -6.21 -27.47
C TRP A 221 11.06 -5.33 -27.79
N GLN A 222 11.21 -4.04 -27.54
CA GLN A 222 10.20 -3.06 -27.91
C GLN A 222 10.31 -2.74 -29.40
N ALA A 223 9.30 -3.14 -30.18
CA ALA A 223 9.20 -2.77 -31.58
C ALA A 223 8.81 -1.28 -31.73
N PRO A 224 9.01 -0.66 -32.90
CA PRO A 224 8.70 0.76 -33.12
C PRO A 224 7.22 1.16 -32.89
N ASN A 225 6.32 0.18 -32.88
CA ASN A 225 4.90 0.34 -32.58
C ASN A 225 4.57 0.13 -31.09
N GLU A 226 5.58 0.13 -30.21
CA GLU A 226 5.49 -0.06 -28.76
C GLU A 226 5.01 -1.46 -28.33
N GLN A 227 4.86 -2.40 -29.26
CA GLN A 227 4.54 -3.79 -28.94
C GLN A 227 5.81 -4.54 -28.56
N GLY A 228 5.69 -5.41 -27.55
CA GLY A 228 6.74 -6.36 -27.21
C GLY A 228 6.77 -7.51 -28.22
N GLU A 229 7.91 -7.72 -28.86
CA GLU A 229 8.15 -8.85 -29.75
C GLU A 229 9.16 -9.80 -29.12
N CYS A 230 8.94 -11.09 -29.26
CA CYS A 230 9.85 -12.13 -28.78
C CYS A 230 9.90 -13.25 -29.82
N ASN A 231 10.91 -14.12 -29.76
CA ASN A 231 10.96 -15.33 -30.58
C ASN A 231 11.44 -16.53 -29.76
N SER A 232 11.26 -17.73 -30.31
CA SER A 232 11.62 -18.99 -29.65
C SER A 232 13.09 -19.02 -29.22
N PHE A 233 14.00 -18.38 -29.97
CA PHE A 233 15.43 -18.38 -29.66
C PHE A 233 15.75 -17.60 -28.38
N SER A 234 15.26 -16.36 -28.25
CA SER A 234 15.50 -15.54 -27.05
C SER A 234 14.76 -16.11 -25.83
N LEU A 235 13.52 -16.56 -26.01
CA LEU A 235 12.71 -17.18 -24.95
C LEU A 235 13.33 -18.47 -24.43
N ALA A 236 13.79 -19.37 -25.30
CA ALA A 236 14.41 -20.63 -24.88
C ALA A 236 15.67 -20.37 -24.05
N ARG A 237 16.49 -19.39 -24.44
CA ARG A 237 17.70 -19.02 -23.69
C ARG A 237 17.37 -18.42 -22.32
N ALA A 238 16.39 -17.53 -22.26
CA ALA A 238 15.96 -16.89 -21.02
C ALA A 238 15.33 -17.90 -20.04
N LEU A 239 14.41 -18.75 -20.52
CA LEU A 239 13.77 -19.79 -19.71
C LEU A 239 14.79 -20.81 -19.22
N ASN A 240 15.72 -21.25 -20.07
CA ASN A 240 16.79 -22.16 -19.65
C ASN A 240 17.70 -21.50 -18.60
N PHE A 241 18.01 -20.21 -18.74
CA PHE A 241 18.75 -19.49 -17.70
C PHE A 241 17.97 -19.43 -16.38
N ALA A 242 16.66 -19.14 -16.42
CA ALA A 242 15.83 -19.12 -15.23
C ALA A 242 15.80 -20.50 -14.53
N LEU A 243 15.62 -21.57 -15.32
CA LEU A 243 15.64 -22.95 -14.86
C LEU A 243 16.94 -23.31 -14.13
N LEU A 244 18.09 -22.98 -14.72
CA LEU A 244 19.40 -23.33 -14.18
C LEU A 244 19.79 -22.52 -12.93
N ASN A 245 19.23 -21.33 -12.75
CA ASN A 245 19.51 -20.47 -11.61
C ASN A 245 18.50 -20.62 -10.46
N GLY A 246 17.49 -21.48 -10.61
CA GLY A 246 16.60 -21.86 -9.50
C GLY A 246 15.77 -20.71 -8.93
N TYR A 247 15.21 -19.86 -9.79
CA TYR A 247 14.23 -18.85 -9.36
C TYR A 247 13.01 -19.50 -8.73
N ASP A 248 12.37 -18.81 -7.78
CA ASP A 248 11.16 -19.31 -7.13
C ASP A 248 9.94 -19.15 -8.05
N VAL A 249 9.90 -18.02 -8.77
CA VAL A 249 8.82 -17.69 -9.72
C VAL A 249 9.40 -17.22 -11.06
N ILE A 250 8.84 -17.72 -12.15
CA ILE A 250 9.04 -17.21 -13.51
C ILE A 250 7.75 -16.53 -13.96
N ASN A 251 7.82 -15.22 -14.19
CA ASN A 251 6.73 -14.41 -14.72
C ASN A 251 6.87 -14.27 -16.25
N LEU A 252 5.89 -14.81 -16.98
CA LEU A 252 5.77 -14.74 -18.44
C LEU A 252 4.57 -13.86 -18.81
N SER A 253 4.79 -12.55 -18.86
CA SER A 253 3.77 -11.57 -19.21
C SER A 253 3.57 -11.46 -20.73
N LEU A 254 3.54 -12.60 -21.43
CA LEU A 254 3.50 -12.72 -22.89
C LEU A 254 2.56 -13.84 -23.33
N GLY A 255 2.16 -13.80 -24.61
CA GLY A 255 1.36 -14.84 -25.25
C GLY A 255 1.84 -15.11 -26.68
N GLY A 256 1.63 -16.31 -27.19
CA GLY A 256 2.10 -16.72 -28.51
C GLY A 256 1.50 -18.03 -29.02
N PRO A 257 1.96 -18.50 -30.19
CA PRO A 257 1.60 -19.83 -30.71
C PRO A 257 2.24 -20.94 -29.85
N SER A 258 1.73 -22.17 -30.00
CA SER A 258 2.33 -23.35 -29.39
C SER A 258 3.79 -23.51 -29.83
N ASP A 259 4.68 -23.77 -28.87
CA ASP A 259 6.11 -24.00 -29.11
C ASP A 259 6.60 -25.21 -28.29
N PRO A 260 6.90 -26.35 -28.95
CA PRO A 260 7.29 -27.57 -28.25
C PRO A 260 8.56 -27.44 -27.40
N LEU A 261 9.55 -26.67 -27.87
CA LEU A 261 10.81 -26.50 -27.13
C LEU A 261 10.58 -25.71 -25.85
N LEU A 262 9.85 -24.59 -25.96
CA LEU A 262 9.53 -23.76 -24.79
C LEU A 262 8.64 -24.53 -23.80
N GLU A 263 7.71 -25.34 -24.28
CA GLU A 263 6.88 -26.22 -23.44
C GLU A 263 7.71 -27.23 -22.64
N GLU A 264 8.71 -27.87 -23.27
CA GLU A 264 9.62 -28.79 -22.57
C GLU A 264 10.39 -28.08 -21.44
N ILE A 265 10.89 -26.87 -21.69
CA ILE A 265 11.63 -26.09 -20.68
C ILE A 265 10.70 -25.67 -19.54
N ILE A 266 9.47 -25.23 -19.84
CA ILE A 266 8.46 -24.86 -18.84
C ILE A 266 8.09 -26.06 -17.97
N LYS A 267 7.84 -27.23 -18.58
CA LYS A 267 7.56 -28.47 -17.85
C LYS A 267 8.74 -28.87 -16.95
N ALA A 268 9.98 -28.70 -17.42
CA ALA A 268 11.18 -28.95 -16.61
C ALA A 268 11.29 -27.98 -15.41
N ALA A 269 10.89 -26.71 -15.58
CA ALA A 269 10.83 -25.73 -14.49
C ALA A 269 9.81 -26.14 -13.42
N ILE A 270 8.59 -26.49 -13.85
CA ILE A 270 7.52 -26.95 -12.95
C ILE A 270 7.95 -28.22 -12.19
N GLN A 271 8.60 -29.18 -12.87
CA GLN A 271 9.13 -30.40 -12.23
C GLN A 271 10.22 -30.11 -11.19
N LYS A 272 10.91 -28.97 -11.29
CA LYS A 272 11.87 -28.49 -10.28
C LYS A 272 11.23 -27.61 -9.20
N ASN A 273 9.90 -27.59 -9.12
CA ASN A 273 9.12 -26.77 -8.20
C ASN A 273 9.31 -25.25 -8.40
N ILE A 274 9.69 -24.83 -9.60
CA ILE A 274 9.69 -23.42 -9.99
C ILE A 274 8.28 -23.08 -10.46
N VAL A 275 7.69 -22.04 -9.86
CA VAL A 275 6.34 -21.61 -10.20
C VAL A 275 6.37 -20.80 -11.49
N VAL A 276 5.55 -21.17 -12.46
CA VAL A 276 5.44 -20.44 -13.72
C VAL A 276 4.07 -19.76 -13.78
N VAL A 277 4.07 -18.43 -13.95
CA VAL A 277 2.87 -17.60 -14.09
C VAL A 277 2.86 -17.02 -15.48
N ALA A 278 1.74 -17.13 -16.20
CA ALA A 278 1.63 -16.62 -17.55
C ALA A 278 0.33 -15.84 -17.80
N ALA A 279 0.43 -14.83 -18.66
CA ALA A 279 -0.72 -14.08 -19.15
C ALA A 279 -1.64 -14.99 -19.98
N TRP A 280 -2.95 -14.91 -19.76
CA TRP A 280 -3.94 -15.69 -20.52
C TRP A 280 -3.89 -15.41 -22.03
N GLY A 281 -3.68 -14.15 -22.42
CA GLY A 281 -3.83 -13.66 -23.80
C GLY A 281 -5.19 -13.00 -24.05
N GLU A 282 -5.48 -12.71 -25.31
CA GLU A 282 -6.67 -11.93 -25.75
C GLU A 282 -7.85 -12.80 -26.19
N LYS A 283 -7.69 -14.12 -26.22
CA LYS A 283 -8.69 -15.06 -26.73
C LYS A 283 -9.49 -15.72 -25.60
N GLU A 284 -10.60 -16.35 -25.96
CA GLU A 284 -11.43 -17.15 -25.04
C GLU A 284 -10.68 -18.33 -24.44
N GLU A 285 -9.78 -18.94 -25.21
CA GLU A 285 -8.88 -20.00 -24.76
C GLU A 285 -7.51 -19.43 -24.35
N ALA A 286 -6.87 -20.08 -23.38
CA ALA A 286 -5.53 -19.69 -22.93
C ALA A 286 -4.54 -19.81 -24.09
N SER A 287 -3.77 -18.74 -24.33
CA SER A 287 -2.65 -18.77 -25.26
C SER A 287 -1.46 -19.51 -24.65
N PHE A 288 -0.53 -19.99 -25.49
CA PHE A 288 0.76 -20.43 -24.98
C PHE A 288 1.50 -19.20 -24.42
N PRO A 289 2.18 -19.28 -23.25
CA PRO A 289 2.43 -20.47 -22.42
C PRO A 289 1.38 -20.76 -21.34
N ALA A 290 0.37 -19.92 -21.15
CA ALA A 290 -0.68 -20.11 -20.14
C ALA A 290 -1.50 -21.40 -20.31
N SER A 291 -1.58 -21.95 -21.53
CA SER A 291 -2.24 -23.23 -21.80
C SER A 291 -1.43 -24.47 -21.37
N VAL A 292 -0.16 -24.31 -21.00
CA VAL A 292 0.69 -25.46 -20.61
C VAL A 292 0.26 -25.99 -19.24
N PRO A 293 0.00 -27.30 -19.08
CA PRO A 293 -0.38 -27.88 -17.79
C PRO A 293 0.64 -27.57 -16.68
N GLY A 294 0.14 -27.10 -15.54
CA GLY A 294 0.96 -26.69 -14.39
C GLY A 294 1.41 -25.22 -14.40
N VAL A 295 1.17 -24.48 -15.49
CA VAL A 295 1.33 -23.02 -15.50
C VAL A 295 0.10 -22.37 -14.84
N ILE A 296 0.34 -21.37 -13.99
CA ILE A 296 -0.71 -20.55 -13.40
C ILE A 296 -1.11 -19.48 -14.41
N ALA A 297 -2.27 -19.66 -15.05
CA ALA A 297 -2.82 -18.73 -16.03
C ALA A 297 -3.54 -17.56 -15.34
N ALA A 298 -3.24 -16.32 -15.75
CA ALA A 298 -3.77 -15.11 -15.13
C ALA A 298 -4.58 -14.24 -16.09
N GLY A 299 -5.70 -13.69 -15.60
CA GLY A 299 -6.49 -12.67 -16.31
C GLY A 299 -7.40 -13.16 -17.44
N GLY A 300 -7.68 -14.47 -17.53
CA GLY A 300 -8.62 -15.05 -18.48
C GLY A 300 -10.09 -15.02 -18.02
N PRO A 301 -11.05 -15.18 -18.94
CA PRO A 301 -12.48 -15.14 -18.64
C PRO A 301 -13.03 -16.44 -18.02
N THR A 302 -12.21 -17.49 -17.93
CA THR A 302 -12.62 -18.83 -17.52
C THR A 302 -12.31 -19.09 -16.05
N LYS A 303 -12.94 -20.14 -15.48
CA LYS A 303 -12.70 -20.55 -14.08
C LYS A 303 -11.31 -21.15 -13.83
N THR A 304 -10.60 -21.57 -14.89
CA THR A 304 -9.24 -22.12 -14.77
C THR A 304 -8.18 -21.03 -14.71
N SER A 305 -8.52 -19.80 -15.08
CA SER A 305 -7.65 -18.65 -14.86
C SER A 305 -7.83 -18.10 -13.45
N ILE A 306 -6.76 -17.52 -12.89
CA ILE A 306 -6.85 -16.68 -11.71
C ILE A 306 -7.18 -15.25 -12.14
N PRO A 307 -8.33 -14.69 -11.72
CA PRO A 307 -8.70 -13.31 -12.02
C PRO A 307 -7.91 -12.34 -11.13
N ALA A 308 -7.29 -11.34 -11.75
CA ALA A 308 -6.55 -10.27 -11.08
C ALA A 308 -6.75 -8.95 -11.86
N PRO A 309 -6.44 -7.78 -11.25
CA PRO A 309 -6.59 -6.49 -11.92
C PRO A 309 -5.77 -6.43 -13.22
N SER A 310 -6.43 -5.99 -14.28
CA SER A 310 -5.89 -5.99 -15.64
C SER A 310 -6.28 -4.77 -16.48
N VAL A 311 -6.99 -3.81 -15.91
CA VAL A 311 -7.45 -2.60 -16.63
C VAL A 311 -7.07 -1.37 -15.83
N ASP A 312 -6.45 -0.41 -16.50
CA ASP A 312 -6.06 0.89 -15.96
C ASP A 312 -5.31 0.78 -14.63
N VAL A 313 -4.31 -0.10 -14.60
CA VAL A 313 -3.42 -0.26 -13.46
C VAL A 313 -2.24 0.68 -13.61
N ILE A 314 -2.08 1.62 -12.67
CA ILE A 314 -0.90 2.49 -12.66
C ILE A 314 0.35 1.68 -12.29
N SER A 315 1.41 1.86 -13.08
CA SER A 315 2.71 1.24 -12.82
C SER A 315 3.88 2.15 -13.23
N THR A 316 5.11 1.75 -12.89
CA THR A 316 6.35 2.39 -13.30
C THR A 316 6.54 2.34 -14.82
N ALA A 317 7.13 3.37 -15.38
CA ALA A 317 7.55 3.48 -16.77
C ALA A 317 9.01 3.96 -16.84
N PRO A 318 9.75 3.67 -17.91
CA PRO A 318 11.11 4.18 -18.11
C PRO A 318 11.27 5.66 -17.84
N HIS A 319 12.46 6.06 -17.43
CA HIS A 319 12.86 7.46 -17.27
C HIS A 319 12.11 8.20 -16.14
N ASN A 320 11.92 7.51 -15.01
CA ASN A 320 11.30 8.03 -13.79
C ASN A 320 9.82 8.43 -13.96
N ASP A 321 9.10 7.75 -14.85
CA ASP A 321 7.71 8.06 -15.17
C ASP A 321 6.76 6.96 -14.67
N TYR A 322 5.46 7.23 -14.72
CA TYR A 322 4.41 6.29 -14.36
C TYR A 322 3.29 6.35 -15.40
N ARG A 323 2.71 5.19 -15.72
CA ARG A 323 1.64 5.09 -16.71
C ARG A 323 0.59 4.07 -16.30
N TYR A 324 -0.61 4.24 -16.86
CA TYR A 324 -1.64 3.21 -16.78
C TYR A 324 -1.36 2.11 -17.81
N VAL A 325 -1.43 0.86 -17.38
CA VAL A 325 -1.29 -0.33 -18.22
C VAL A 325 -2.50 -1.24 -18.07
N SER A 326 -2.83 -1.93 -19.16
CA SER A 326 -3.95 -2.86 -19.26
C SER A 326 -3.52 -4.12 -19.99
N GLY A 327 -4.11 -5.26 -19.65
CA GLY A 327 -3.85 -6.57 -20.26
C GLY A 327 -3.72 -7.70 -19.24
N SER A 328 -3.81 -8.95 -19.72
CA SER A 328 -3.58 -10.13 -18.88
C SER A 328 -2.13 -10.26 -18.40
N SER A 329 -1.18 -9.57 -19.03
CA SER A 329 0.19 -9.38 -18.55
C SER A 329 0.25 -8.70 -17.18
N VAL A 330 -0.61 -7.71 -16.96
CA VAL A 330 -0.77 -6.99 -15.68
C VAL A 330 -1.33 -7.93 -14.62
N ALA A 331 -2.32 -8.77 -14.97
CA ALA A 331 -2.85 -9.78 -14.07
C ALA A 331 -1.77 -10.80 -13.66
N ALA A 332 -0.94 -11.27 -14.59
CA ALA A 332 0.18 -12.17 -14.30
C ALA A 332 1.16 -11.54 -13.30
N ALA A 333 1.48 -10.26 -13.45
CA ALA A 333 2.32 -9.52 -12.50
C ALA A 333 1.72 -9.50 -11.08
N HIS A 334 0.41 -9.25 -10.95
CA HIS A 334 -0.26 -9.31 -9.64
C HIS A 334 -0.14 -10.71 -9.01
N ILE A 335 -0.40 -11.76 -9.78
CA ILE A 335 -0.33 -13.14 -9.28
C ILE A 335 1.09 -13.52 -8.88
N SER A 336 2.10 -13.16 -9.68
CA SER A 336 3.52 -13.34 -9.34
C SER A 336 3.89 -12.66 -8.02
N GLY A 337 3.40 -11.43 -7.79
CA GLY A 337 3.57 -10.75 -6.51
C GLY A 337 2.89 -11.47 -5.35
N ILE A 338 1.64 -11.91 -5.51
CA ILE A 338 0.91 -12.64 -4.44
C ILE A 338 1.62 -13.94 -4.09
N LEU A 339 2.11 -14.67 -5.10
CA LEU A 339 2.89 -15.90 -4.89
C LEU A 339 4.19 -15.62 -4.13
N ALA A 340 4.87 -14.51 -4.44
CA ALA A 340 6.05 -14.11 -3.69
C ALA A 340 5.75 -13.78 -2.22
N LEU A 341 4.59 -13.15 -1.93
CA LEU A 341 4.15 -12.96 -0.56
C LEU A 341 3.99 -14.31 0.18
N LEU A 342 3.36 -15.28 -0.48
CA LEU A 342 3.09 -16.60 0.11
C LEU A 342 4.37 -17.43 0.27
N LEU A 343 5.23 -17.48 -0.76
CA LEU A 343 6.50 -18.21 -0.75
C LEU A 343 7.49 -17.66 0.28
N ALA A 344 7.47 -16.35 0.56
CA ALA A 344 8.29 -15.78 1.63
C ALA A 344 7.88 -16.28 3.03
N MET A 345 6.63 -16.72 3.21
CA MET A 345 6.15 -17.33 4.46
C MET A 345 6.34 -18.85 4.46
N HIS A 346 6.18 -19.47 3.30
CA HIS A 346 6.12 -20.92 3.11
C HIS A 346 6.93 -21.35 1.87
N PRO A 347 8.27 -21.28 1.92
CA PRO A 347 9.14 -21.62 0.79
C PRO A 347 9.08 -23.11 0.41
N GLU A 348 8.51 -23.95 1.27
CA GLU A 348 8.32 -25.39 1.04
C GLU A 348 7.11 -25.74 0.16
N LEU A 349 6.22 -24.78 -0.14
CA LEU A 349 5.00 -25.08 -0.89
C LEU A 349 5.30 -25.52 -2.32
N THR A 350 4.52 -26.48 -2.79
CA THR A 350 4.59 -26.95 -4.17
C THR A 350 3.74 -26.07 -5.08
N THR A 351 4.04 -26.09 -6.39
CA THR A 351 3.23 -25.40 -7.41
C THR A 351 1.74 -25.74 -7.30
N ASP A 352 1.39 -27.00 -7.03
CA ASP A 352 0.00 -27.43 -6.88
C ASP A 352 -0.66 -26.83 -5.63
N SER A 353 0.03 -26.80 -4.49
CA SER A 353 -0.48 -26.18 -3.27
C SER A 353 -0.69 -24.68 -3.45
N LEU A 354 0.24 -24.00 -4.13
CA LEU A 354 0.13 -22.58 -4.45
C LEU A 354 -1.06 -22.29 -5.38
N ALA A 355 -1.23 -23.08 -6.45
CA ALA A 355 -2.37 -22.95 -7.36
C ALA A 355 -3.71 -23.18 -6.64
N ASN A 356 -3.77 -24.20 -5.77
CA ASN A 356 -4.95 -24.46 -4.95
C ASN A 356 -5.26 -23.31 -3.99
N ALA A 357 -4.25 -22.73 -3.33
CA ALA A 357 -4.42 -21.59 -2.44
C ALA A 357 -4.97 -20.36 -3.19
N LEU A 358 -4.49 -20.10 -4.42
CA LEU A 358 -5.00 -19.05 -5.29
C LEU A 358 -6.48 -19.29 -5.66
N HIS A 359 -6.80 -20.45 -6.23
CA HIS A 359 -8.18 -20.76 -6.66
C HIS A 359 -9.18 -20.70 -5.50
N ALA A 360 -8.79 -21.21 -4.33
CA ALA A 360 -9.65 -21.22 -3.16
C ALA A 360 -9.85 -19.81 -2.55
N SER A 361 -9.07 -18.82 -2.97
CA SER A 361 -9.10 -17.44 -2.45
C SER A 361 -9.73 -16.44 -3.42
N ILE A 362 -10.33 -16.92 -4.51
CA ILE A 362 -11.13 -16.10 -5.41
C ILE A 362 -12.45 -15.77 -4.73
N ARG A 363 -12.82 -14.48 -4.73
CA ARG A 363 -14.09 -13.98 -4.17
C ARG A 363 -14.80 -13.07 -5.17
N GLN A 364 -16.09 -12.85 -4.96
CA GLN A 364 -16.81 -11.79 -5.67
C GLN A 364 -16.38 -10.43 -5.14
N GLN A 365 -15.95 -9.54 -6.03
CA GLN A 365 -15.56 -8.17 -5.76
C GLN A 365 -16.15 -7.30 -6.88
N ASP A 366 -16.95 -6.30 -6.52
CA ASP A 366 -17.60 -5.39 -7.47
C ASP A 366 -18.37 -6.08 -8.62
N GLY A 367 -18.96 -7.24 -8.33
CA GLY A 367 -19.76 -8.02 -9.29
C GLY A 367 -18.96 -8.95 -10.20
N ALA A 368 -17.64 -9.06 -10.02
CA ALA A 368 -16.79 -9.97 -10.77
C ALA A 368 -15.92 -10.84 -9.83
N PRO A 369 -15.52 -12.05 -10.24
CA PRO A 369 -14.55 -12.84 -9.49
C PRO A 369 -13.18 -12.14 -9.50
N MET A 370 -12.53 -12.08 -8.34
CA MET A 370 -11.24 -11.45 -8.15
C MET A 370 -10.44 -12.18 -7.07
N ILE A 371 -9.12 -12.32 -7.26
CA ILE A 371 -8.23 -12.89 -6.24
C ILE A 371 -8.18 -12.02 -4.99
N ASP A 372 -8.16 -12.64 -3.81
CA ASP A 372 -7.89 -11.96 -2.54
C ASP A 372 -6.51 -12.36 -2.02
N ALA A 373 -5.53 -11.49 -2.21
CA ALA A 373 -4.14 -11.70 -1.78
C ALA A 373 -4.02 -11.99 -0.28
N CYS A 374 -4.84 -11.33 0.55
CA CYS A 374 -4.79 -11.55 1.98
C CYS A 374 -5.36 -12.92 2.33
N ALA A 375 -6.50 -13.31 1.75
CA ALA A 375 -7.08 -14.64 1.95
C ALA A 375 -6.14 -15.77 1.50
N VAL A 376 -5.36 -15.57 0.43
CA VAL A 376 -4.32 -16.51 0.00
C VAL A 376 -3.32 -16.78 1.13
N LEU A 377 -2.79 -15.73 1.76
CA LEU A 377 -1.84 -15.86 2.87
C LEU A 377 -2.48 -16.48 4.12
N LEU A 378 -3.75 -16.16 4.40
CA LEU A 378 -4.47 -16.69 5.56
C LEU A 378 -4.69 -18.20 5.50
N ARG A 379 -4.81 -18.79 4.31
CA ARG A 379 -5.09 -20.22 4.15
C ARG A 379 -3.98 -21.11 4.67
N GLU A 380 -2.73 -20.68 4.48
CA GLU A 380 -1.54 -21.41 4.92
C GLU A 380 -1.04 -20.93 6.29
N ALA A 381 -1.67 -19.89 6.86
CA ALA A 381 -1.30 -19.36 8.16
C ALA A 381 -1.70 -20.30 9.32
N LYS A 382 -0.72 -20.66 10.16
CA LYS A 382 -0.92 -21.50 11.36
C LYS A 382 -1.53 -20.75 12.56
N SER A 383 -1.96 -19.49 12.41
CA SER A 383 -2.41 -18.60 13.49
C SER A 383 -3.63 -17.78 13.07
N PRO A 384 -4.44 -17.23 14.01
CA PRO A 384 -5.66 -16.48 13.68
C PRO A 384 -5.30 -15.09 13.14
N LEU A 385 -4.92 -15.05 11.87
CA LEU A 385 -4.70 -13.83 11.10
C LEU A 385 -6.03 -13.32 10.53
N SER A 386 -6.16 -12.01 10.30
CA SER A 386 -7.38 -11.40 9.77
C SER A 386 -7.09 -10.34 8.71
N CYS A 387 -7.90 -10.28 7.66
CA CYS A 387 -7.79 -9.28 6.60
C CYS A 387 -8.51 -7.95 6.92
N LYS A 388 -9.03 -7.79 8.15
CA LYS A 388 -9.76 -6.58 8.58
C LYS A 388 -8.86 -5.44 9.02
#